data_AF-A0A410DY14-F1
#
_entry.id   AF-A0A410DY14-F1
#
_cell.length_a   1.000
_cell.length_b   1.000
_cell.length_c   1.000
_cell.angle_alpha   90.00
_cell.angle_beta   90.00
_cell.angle_gamma   90.00
#
_symmetry.space_group_name_H-M   'P 1'
#
loop_
_entity.id
_entity.type
_entity.pdbx_description
1 polymer ?
#
loop_
_entity_poly.entity_id
_entity_poly.type
_entity_poly.pdbx_seq_one_letter_code
_entity_poly.pdbx_strand_id
1 'polypeptide(L)'
;MKIKKIKTFLVTALVAALAVTAVGCGNTGSNPSSGDKKLVKVRLNEVARSVFYAPMYAAMSQGFFKEEGLDIDLSTGQGADATCTERQVI
;
A
#
# COMPACT_ATOMS: atom_id res chain seq x y z
N MET A 1 -41.61 -42.39 2.62
CA MET A 1 -41.01 -41.33 3.50
C MET A 1 -39.50 -41.09 3.27
N LYS A 2 -38.74 -42.07 2.73
CA LYS A 2 -37.28 -41.96 2.52
C LYS A 2 -36.85 -40.94 1.44
N ILE A 3 -37.60 -40.86 0.34
CA ILE A 3 -37.29 -39.98 -0.81
C ILE A 3 -37.53 -38.49 -0.47
N LYS A 4 -38.53 -38.19 0.37
CA LYS A 4 -38.79 -36.82 0.85
C LYS A 4 -37.65 -36.33 1.77
N LYS A 5 -37.14 -37.19 2.64
CA LYS A 5 -35.99 -36.88 3.52
C LYS A 5 -34.69 -36.66 2.73
N ILE A 6 -34.46 -37.40 1.64
CA ILE A 6 -33.30 -37.19 0.74
C ILE A 6 -33.40 -35.84 0.02
N LYS A 7 -34.58 -35.47 -0.50
CA LYS A 7 -34.78 -34.15 -1.13
C LYS A 7 -34.62 -33.00 -0.13
N THR A 8 -35.15 -33.16 1.09
CA THR A 8 -34.96 -32.17 2.16
C THR A 8 -33.48 -32.06 2.56
N PHE A 9 -32.76 -33.17 2.71
CA PHE A 9 -31.33 -33.19 3.06
C PHE A 9 -30.44 -32.57 1.97
N LEU A 10 -30.79 -32.77 0.69
CA LEU A 10 -30.07 -32.20 -0.44
C LEU A 10 -30.26 -30.68 -0.53
N VAL A 11 -31.45 -30.17 -0.16
CA VAL A 11 -31.71 -28.73 -0.08
C VAL A 11 -30.99 -28.07 1.10
N THR A 12 -30.92 -28.71 2.27
CA THR A 12 -30.15 -28.16 3.42
C THR A 12 -28.65 -28.15 3.17
N ALA A 13 -28.11 -29.14 2.45
CA ALA A 13 -26.69 -29.18 2.08
C ALA A 13 -26.31 -28.08 1.07
N LEU A 14 -27.21 -27.74 0.14
CA LEU A 14 -27.01 -26.67 -0.84
C LEU A 14 -27.00 -25.28 -0.18
N VAL A 15 -27.85 -25.05 0.83
CA VAL A 15 -27.89 -23.79 1.59
C VAL A 15 -26.66 -23.64 2.50
N ALA A 16 -26.16 -24.73 3.07
CA ALA A 16 -24.92 -24.73 3.86
C ALA A 16 -23.67 -24.45 3.00
N ALA A 17 -23.63 -24.94 1.75
CA ALA A 17 -22.54 -24.67 0.82
C ALA A 17 -22.46 -23.19 0.39
N LEU A 18 -23.60 -22.49 0.34
CA LEU A 18 -23.65 -21.06 0.01
C LEU A 18 -23.16 -20.15 1.15
N ALA A 19 -23.12 -20.63 2.39
CA ALA A 19 -22.62 -19.86 3.53
C ALA A 19 -21.08 -19.83 3.62
N VAL A 20 -20.38 -20.75 2.96
CA VAL A 20 -18.91 -20.87 3.01
C VAL A 20 -18.20 -19.93 2.03
N THR A 21 -18.92 -19.37 1.04
CA THR A 21 -18.31 -18.47 0.03
C THR A 21 -18.19 -17.02 0.49
N ALA A 22 -18.71 -16.65 1.67
CA ALA A 22 -18.65 -15.27 2.19
C ALA A 22 -17.39 -14.95 3.03
N VAL A 23 -16.49 -15.91 3.28
CA VAL A 23 -15.25 -15.70 4.06
C VAL A 23 -13.99 -15.61 3.16
N GLY A 24 -14.17 -15.54 1.84
CA GLY A 24 -13.09 -15.72 0.86
C GLY A 24 -12.58 -14.46 0.14
N CYS A 25 -12.69 -13.26 0.69
CA CYS A 25 -12.02 -12.07 0.13
C CYS A 25 -10.98 -11.54 1.13
N GLY A 26 -9.78 -12.09 1.06
CA GLY A 26 -8.66 -11.73 1.92
C GLY A 26 -7.40 -12.50 1.52
N ASN A 27 -6.97 -12.36 0.27
CA ASN A 27 -5.74 -12.98 -0.20
C ASN A 27 -4.63 -11.93 -0.34
N THR A 28 -3.42 -12.34 0.04
CA THR A 28 -2.10 -11.73 -0.15
C THR A 28 -1.59 -10.79 0.95
N GLY A 29 -0.56 -11.25 1.68
CA GLY A 29 0.31 -10.37 2.47
C GLY A 29 0.68 -10.93 3.83
N SER A 30 1.81 -11.63 3.88
CA SER A 30 2.61 -11.98 5.05
C SER A 30 2.58 -11.01 6.25
N ASN A 31 2.56 -11.64 7.43
CA ASN A 31 3.22 -11.29 8.70
C ASN A 31 2.42 -10.65 9.86
N PRO A 32 2.78 -11.04 11.11
CA PRO A 32 1.86 -11.09 12.24
C PRO A 32 1.96 -9.86 13.15
N SER A 33 0.94 -9.76 14.00
CA SER A 33 0.99 -9.25 15.37
C SER A 33 1.28 -7.77 15.67
N SER A 34 0.41 -7.26 16.55
CA SER A 34 0.74 -6.32 17.63
C SER A 34 0.90 -4.85 17.25
N GLY A 35 -0.18 -4.09 17.48
CA GLY A 35 -0.17 -2.99 18.46
C GLY A 35 0.58 -1.69 18.14
N ASP A 36 1.41 -1.64 17.12
CA ASP A 36 2.11 -0.43 16.69
C ASP A 36 1.70 -0.07 15.28
N LYS A 37 1.25 1.17 15.07
CA LYS A 37 0.95 1.71 13.74
C LYS A 37 2.20 1.59 12.88
N LYS A 38 2.29 0.53 12.08
CA LYS A 38 3.44 0.22 11.21
C LYS A 38 3.57 1.32 10.18
N LEU A 39 4.43 2.29 10.48
CA LEU A 39 4.76 3.39 9.58
C LEU A 39 5.20 2.82 8.23
N VAL A 40 4.51 3.21 7.17
CA VAL A 40 4.85 2.83 5.80
C VAL A 40 5.91 3.80 5.30
N LYS A 41 7.13 3.31 5.10
CA LYS A 41 8.26 4.10 4.62
C LYS A 41 8.17 4.33 3.11
N VAL A 42 8.07 5.57 2.69
CA VAL A 42 8.02 6.01 1.28
C VAL A 42 9.32 6.70 0.93
N ARG A 43 10.07 6.15 -0.04
CA ARG A 43 11.32 6.76 -0.51
C ARG A 43 11.08 7.56 -1.77
N LEU A 44 11.42 8.84 -1.75
CA LEU A 44 11.28 9.77 -2.84
C LEU A 44 12.65 10.28 -3.27
N ASN A 45 12.88 10.39 -4.58
CA ASN A 45 14.09 10.97 -5.14
C ASN A 45 13.75 12.25 -5.89
N GLU A 46 14.26 13.38 -5.41
CA GLU A 46 14.00 14.68 -5.98
C GLU A 46 15.14 15.12 -6.89
N VAL A 47 14.86 15.32 -8.17
CA VAL A 47 15.87 15.75 -9.16
C VAL A 47 15.86 17.28 -9.34
N ALA A 48 14.75 17.96 -9.03
CA ALA A 48 14.60 19.40 -9.22
C ALA A 48 13.80 20.04 -8.08
N ARG A 49 14.43 21.00 -7.39
CA ARG A 49 13.81 21.84 -6.35
C ARG A 49 13.07 22.99 -6.99
N SER A 50 11.75 22.96 -6.90
CA SER A 50 10.87 24.02 -7.39
C SER A 50 9.85 24.43 -6.32
N VAL A 51 9.43 25.70 -6.37
CA VAL A 51 8.39 26.27 -5.49
C VAL A 51 7.08 25.49 -5.60
N PHE A 52 6.84 24.80 -6.72
CA PHE A 52 5.68 23.93 -6.92
C PHE A 52 5.56 22.83 -5.85
N TYR A 53 6.69 22.35 -5.30
CA TYR A 53 6.70 21.34 -4.23
C TYR A 53 6.66 21.95 -2.81
N ALA A 54 6.55 23.28 -2.68
CA ALA A 54 6.45 23.95 -1.37
C ALA A 54 5.34 23.40 -0.46
N PRO A 55 4.11 23.10 -0.96
CA PRO A 55 3.07 22.50 -0.13
C PRO A 55 3.48 21.13 0.43
N MET A 56 4.24 20.34 -0.35
CA MET A 56 4.72 19.02 0.07
C MET A 56 5.76 19.12 1.20
N TYR A 57 6.73 20.05 1.11
CA TYR A 57 7.69 20.28 2.19
C TYR A 57 7.04 20.85 3.45
N ALA A 58 6.06 21.74 3.29
CA ALA A 58 5.29 22.25 4.42
C ALA A 58 4.55 21.11 5.13
N ALA A 59 3.92 20.21 4.39
CA ALA A 59 3.24 19.03 4.94
C ALA A 59 4.21 18.05 5.63
N MET A 60 5.40 17.84 5.08
CA MET A 60 6.47 17.07 5.76
C MET A 60 6.91 17.72 7.07
N SER A 61 7.04 19.05 7.09
CA SER A 61 7.50 19.79 8.27
C SER A 61 6.43 19.85 9.36
N GLN A 62 5.16 19.92 8.98
CA GLN A 62 4.02 19.92 9.92
C GLN A 62 3.67 18.51 10.43
N GLY A 63 4.29 17.45 9.86
CA GLY A 63 4.14 16.09 10.36
C GLY A 63 2.90 15.35 9.88
N PHE A 64 2.11 15.91 8.95
CA PHE A 64 0.88 15.30 8.43
C PHE A 64 1.10 13.88 7.90
N PHE A 65 2.23 13.62 7.25
CA PHE A 65 2.55 12.29 6.77
C PHE A 65 2.73 11.29 7.92
N LYS A 66 3.35 11.70 9.03
CA LYS A 66 3.56 10.82 10.20
C LYS A 66 2.24 10.51 10.91
N GLU A 67 1.32 11.48 10.96
CA GLU A 67 -0.02 11.30 11.53
C GLU A 67 -0.82 10.25 10.76
N GLU A 68 -0.70 10.25 9.43
CA GLU A 68 -1.29 9.28 8.51
C GLU A 68 -0.51 7.94 8.44
N GLY A 69 0.54 7.77 9.24
CA GLY A 69 1.32 6.54 9.28
C GLY A 69 2.31 6.39 8.11
N LEU A 70 2.70 7.49 7.46
CA LEU A 70 3.68 7.54 6.39
C LEU A 70 5.00 8.16 6.87
N ASP A 71 6.12 7.48 6.60
CA ASP A 71 7.47 8.00 6.84
C ASP A 71 8.13 8.37 5.50
N ILE A 72 8.31 9.66 5.23
CA ILE A 72 8.85 10.15 3.96
C ILE A 72 10.37 10.27 4.07
N ASP A 73 11.07 9.52 3.22
CA ASP A 73 12.53 9.54 3.06
C ASP A 73 12.86 10.21 1.72
N LEU A 74 13.20 11.50 1.77
CA LEU A 74 13.49 12.31 0.60
C LEU A 74 15.01 12.38 0.35
N SER A 75 15.44 11.83 -0.77
CA SER A 75 16.82 11.93 -1.27
C SER A 75 16.88 12.87 -2.48
N THR A 76 18.01 13.55 -2.67
CA THR A 76 18.25 14.37 -3.88
C THR A 76 18.92 13.52 -4.94
N GLY A 77 18.32 13.46 -6.13
CA GLY A 77 18.83 12.71 -7.27
C GLY A 77 19.81 13.55 -8.08
N GLN A 78 21.04 13.07 -8.24
CA GLN A 78 22.06 13.69 -9.07
C GLN A 78 21.76 13.45 -10.56
N GLY A 79 20.75 14.13 -11.11
CA GLY A 79 20.37 13.99 -12.53
C GLY A 79 21.16 14.87 -13.49
N ALA A 80 21.68 16.02 -13.04
CA ALA A 80 22.26 17.04 -13.93
C ALA A 80 23.80 17.13 -13.88
N ASP A 81 24.45 16.62 -12.83
CA ASP A 81 25.88 16.85 -12.59
C ASP A 81 26.79 15.94 -13.46
N ALA A 82 26.30 14.75 -13.83
CA ALA A 82 27.01 13.84 -14.71
C ALA A 82 27.04 14.29 -16.17
N THR A 83 26.08 15.10 -16.61
CA THR A 83 25.99 15.54 -18.02
C THR A 83 26.63 16.91 -18.27
N CYS A 84 26.85 17.72 -17.23
CA CYS A 84 27.53 19.02 -17.37
C CYS A 84 29.06 18.91 -17.27
N THR A 85 29.59 17.90 -16.56
CA THR A 85 31.05 17.73 -16.36
C THR A 85 31.77 17.22 -17.62
N GLU A 86 31.07 16.53 -18.52
CA GLU A 86 31.67 15.92 -19.72
C GLU A 86 31.71 16.84 -20.96
N ARG A 87 31.20 18.09 -20.88
CA ARG A 87 31.19 19.01 -22.02
C ARG A 87 32.28 20.08 -21.91
N GLN A 88 33.34 19.86 -22.69
CA GLN A 88 34.35 20.80 -23.18
C GLN A 88 35.43 21.26 -22.18
N VAL A 89 36.53 20.50 -22.15
CA VAL A 89 37.87 21.11 -22.21
C VAL A 89 38.50 20.62 -23.51
N ILE A 90 38.50 21.50 -24.50
CA ILE A 90 39.38 21.44 -25.67
C ILE A 90 40.76 21.89 -25.22
#